data_AF-A0A2V7RJU0-F1
#
_entry.id   AF-A0A2V7RJU0-F1
#
_cell.length_a   1.000
_cell.length_b   1.000
_cell.length_c   1.000
_cell.angle_alpha   90.00
_cell.angle_beta   90.00
_cell.angle_gamma   90.00
#
_symmetry.space_group_name_H-M   'P 1'
#
loop_
_entity.id
_entity.type
_entity.pdbx_description
1 polymer ?
#
loop_
_entity_poly.entity_id
_entity_poly.type
_entity_poly.pdbx_seq_one_letter_code
_entity_poly.pdbx_strand_id
1 'polypeptide(L)'
;LPRHIARDLDHKALREFKRRALHFHLDTRRPEVVRLSGHAGPGRRPSLADVVREKLMSRVLESDIDRGELVALGLRYLSEAESTVGAAPIGVDPGPDGSG
;
A
#
# COMPACT_ATOMS: atom_id res chain seq x y z
N LEU A 1 -4.50 9.95 17.58
CA LEU A 1 -3.04 10.05 17.37
C LEU A 1 -2.37 10.05 18.74
N PRO A 2 -1.17 9.46 18.90
CA PRO A 2 -0.38 9.64 20.10
C PRO A 2 -0.19 11.15 20.38
N ARG A 3 -0.32 11.57 21.64
CA ARG A 3 -0.36 12.99 22.03
C ARG A 3 0.93 13.76 21.70
N HIS A 4 2.06 13.06 21.57
CA HIS A 4 3.35 13.66 21.20
C HIS A 4 3.38 14.02 19.71
N ILE A 5 2.98 13.10 18.82
CA ILE A 5 2.87 13.37 17.37
C ILE A 5 1.98 14.59 17.09
N ALA A 6 0.88 14.75 17.83
CA ALA A 6 -0.03 15.89 17.62
C ALA A 6 0.55 17.24 18.06
N ARG A 7 1.54 17.26 18.96
CA ARG A 7 2.24 18.48 19.42
C ARG A 7 3.36 18.90 18.47
N ASP A 8 3.99 17.94 17.80
CA ASP A 8 5.12 18.19 16.90
C ASP A 8 4.67 18.58 15.47
N LEU A 9 3.37 18.57 15.21
CA LEU A 9 2.81 19.04 13.95
C LEU A 9 2.88 20.56 13.86
N ASP A 10 3.42 21.06 12.76
CA ASP A 10 3.41 22.49 12.47
C ASP A 10 1.96 23.01 12.30
N HIS A 11 1.45 23.59 13.38
CA HIS A 11 0.11 24.16 13.42
C HIS A 11 -0.05 25.36 12.48
N LYS A 12 1.05 26.04 12.09
CA LYS A 12 1.00 27.15 11.13
C LYS A 12 0.75 26.59 9.73
N ALA A 13 1.50 25.57 9.32
CA ALA A 13 1.27 24.87 8.05
C ALA A 13 -0.15 24.28 7.99
N LEU A 14 -0.63 23.64 9.06
CA LEU A 14 -1.98 23.06 9.10
C LEU A 14 -3.08 24.13 8.93
N ARG A 15 -2.92 25.31 9.55
CA ARG A 15 -3.85 26.44 9.37
C ARG A 15 -3.85 26.97 7.94
N GLU A 16 -2.69 27.03 7.30
CA GLU A 16 -2.57 27.47 5.92
C GLU A 16 -3.18 26.47 4.92
N PHE A 17 -3.00 25.17 5.13
CA PHE A 17 -3.68 24.14 4.34
C PHE A 17 -5.19 24.17 4.52
N LYS A 18 -5.69 24.34 5.76
CA LYS A 18 -7.12 24.53 6.05
C LYS A 18 -7.71 25.74 5.32
N ARG A 19 -6.96 26.85 5.25
CA ARG A 19 -7.40 28.08 4.57
C ARG A 19 -7.45 27.93 3.04
N ARG A 20 -6.56 27.13 2.45
CA ARG A 20 -6.51 26.90 0.99
C ARG A 20 -7.49 25.84 0.49
N ALA A 21 -7.91 24.92 1.35
CA ALA A 21 -8.87 23.89 0.99
C ALA A 21 -10.30 24.43 1.11
N LEU A 22 -10.90 24.86 -0.01
CA LEU A 22 -12.28 25.37 0.00
C LEU A 22 -13.32 24.34 0.51
N HIS A 23 -13.00 23.04 0.52
CA HIS A 23 -13.97 21.98 0.85
C HIS A 23 -13.41 20.77 1.63
N PHE A 24 -12.33 20.91 2.40
CA PHE A 24 -11.84 19.80 3.23
C PHE A 24 -11.75 20.16 4.72
N HIS A 25 -12.45 19.39 5.57
CA HIS A 25 -12.31 19.47 7.02
C HIS A 25 -11.12 18.62 7.48
N LEU A 26 -9.96 19.25 7.67
CA LEU A 26 -8.78 18.59 8.25
C LEU A 26 -8.97 18.42 9.75
N ASP A 27 -9.50 17.27 10.14
CA ASP A 27 -9.69 16.85 11.52
C ASP A 27 -8.46 16.04 11.99
N THR A 28 -7.89 16.40 13.14
CA THR A 28 -6.73 15.71 13.74
C THR A 28 -7.14 14.52 14.61
N ARG A 29 -8.39 14.05 14.51
CA ARG A 29 -8.83 12.82 15.17
C ARG A 29 -7.97 11.62 14.77
N ARG A 30 -7.88 10.64 15.69
CA ARG A 30 -7.28 9.33 15.39
C ARG A 30 -8.02 8.77 14.17
N PRO A 31 -7.34 8.42 13.07
CA PRO A 31 -8.02 7.75 11.97
C PRO A 31 -8.65 6.48 12.53
N GLU A 32 -9.96 6.36 12.41
CA GLU A 32 -10.61 5.08 12.57
C GLU A 32 -10.02 4.20 11.47
N VAL A 33 -9.37 3.11 11.86
CA VAL A 33 -8.82 2.15 10.90
C VAL A 33 -10.01 1.39 10.33
N VAL A 34 -10.73 2.05 9.43
CA VAL A 34 -11.73 1.41 8.60
C VAL A 34 -10.92 0.53 7.68
N ARG A 35 -10.77 -0.74 8.06
CA ARG A 35 -10.33 -1.76 7.10
C ARG A 35 -11.36 -1.70 5.98
N LEU A 36 -10.95 -1.16 4.84
CA LEU A 36 -11.77 -1.11 3.66
C LEU A 36 -11.93 -2.56 3.17
N SER A 37 -12.85 -3.28 3.79
CA SER A 37 -13.28 -4.59 3.35
C SER A 37 -14.09 -4.36 2.08
N GLY A 38 -13.42 -4.30 0.93
CA GLY A 38 -14.10 -4.32 -0.36
C GLY A 38 -14.95 -5.58 -0.45
N HIS A 39 -16.26 -5.40 -0.50
CA HIS A 39 -17.19 -6.51 -0.71
C HIS A 39 -17.19 -6.82 -2.20
N ALA A 40 -16.36 -7.78 -2.61
CA ALA A 40 -16.54 -8.42 -3.91
C ALA A 40 -17.85 -9.23 -3.85
N GLY A 41 -18.60 -9.29 -4.96
CA GLY A 41 -19.79 -10.13 -5.07
C GLY A 41 -19.49 -11.60 -4.75
N PRO A 42 -20.52 -12.45 -4.58
CA PRO A 42 -20.34 -13.86 -4.22
C PRO A 42 -19.42 -14.55 -5.24
N GLY A 43 -18.23 -14.94 -4.80
CA GLY A 43 -17.20 -15.55 -5.65
C GLY A 43 -15.85 -15.70 -4.92
N ARG A 44 -15.02 -16.63 -5.39
CA ARG A 44 -13.65 -16.81 -4.88
C ARG A 44 -12.85 -15.56 -5.24
N ARG A 45 -12.24 -14.90 -4.24
CA ARG A 45 -11.28 -13.81 -4.50
C ARG A 45 -10.04 -14.42 -5.17
N PRO A 46 -9.70 -14.06 -6.41
CA PRO A 46 -8.51 -14.56 -7.05
C PRO A 46 -7.28 -14.07 -6.27
N SER A 47 -6.28 -14.93 -6.11
CA SER A 47 -4.99 -14.50 -5.55
C SER A 47 -4.31 -13.55 -6.53
N LEU A 48 -3.33 -12.75 -6.06
CA LEU A 48 -2.55 -11.89 -6.95
C LEU A 48 -1.84 -12.71 -8.03
N ALA A 49 -1.35 -13.91 -7.69
CA ALA A 49 -0.78 -14.86 -8.65
C ALA A 49 -1.80 -15.30 -9.71
N ASP A 50 -3.07 -15.52 -9.33
CA ASP A 50 -4.14 -15.86 -10.27
C ASP A 50 -4.41 -14.70 -11.25
N VAL A 51 -4.46 -13.48 -10.73
CA VAL A 51 -4.66 -12.27 -11.56
C VAL A 51 -3.51 -12.08 -12.54
N VAL A 52 -2.26 -12.23 -12.09
CA VAL A 52 -1.07 -12.11 -12.97
C VAL A 52 -1.12 -13.16 -14.07
N ARG A 53 -1.41 -14.42 -13.72
CA ARG A 53 -1.53 -15.52 -14.69
C ARG A 53 -2.59 -15.21 -15.74
N GLU A 54 -3.79 -14.82 -15.31
CA GLU A 54 -4.89 -14.50 -16.22
C GLU A 54 -4.56 -13.35 -17.17
N LYS A 55 -3.90 -12.29 -16.67
CA LYS A 55 -3.52 -11.14 -17.49
C LYS A 55 -2.42 -11.46 -18.49
N LEU A 56 -1.43 -12.27 -18.12
CA LEU A 56 -0.38 -12.69 -19.05
C LEU A 56 -0.89 -13.71 -20.07
N MET A 57 -1.89 -14.51 -19.73
CA MET A 57 -2.52 -15.45 -20.65
C MET A 57 -3.46 -14.78 -21.67
N SER A 58 -4.13 -13.68 -21.29
CA SER A 58 -5.07 -12.97 -22.17
C SER A 58 -4.43 -11.93 -23.09
N ARG A 59 -3.16 -11.54 -22.85
CA ARG A 59 -2.47 -10.56 -23.71
C ARG A 59 -2.22 -11.11 -25.10
N VAL A 60 -2.44 -10.25 -26.10
CA VAL A 60 -1.88 -10.42 -27.43
C VAL A 60 -0.36 -10.27 -27.31
N LEU A 61 0.37 -11.28 -27.76
CA LEU A 61 1.83 -11.34 -27.74
C LEU A 61 2.34 -11.45 -29.17
N GLU A 62 3.54 -10.92 -29.40
CA GLU A 62 4.29 -11.16 -30.62
C GLU A 62 4.61 -12.66 -30.72
N SER A 63 4.66 -13.18 -31.96
CA SER A 63 4.74 -14.62 -32.23
C SER A 63 6.04 -15.29 -31.78
N ASP A 64 7.07 -14.50 -31.51
CA ASP A 64 8.38 -14.92 -31.01
C ASP A 64 8.42 -15.04 -29.48
N ILE A 65 7.40 -14.58 -28.77
CA ILE A 65 7.34 -14.63 -27.31
C ILE A 65 6.68 -15.93 -26.85
N ASP A 66 7.44 -16.78 -26.16
CA ASP A 66 6.88 -17.92 -25.46
C ASP A 66 6.03 -17.46 -24.26
N ARG A 67 4.74 -17.78 -24.33
CA ARG A 67 3.76 -17.38 -23.30
C ARG A 67 3.97 -18.12 -21.97
N GLY A 68 4.36 -19.39 -22.02
CA GLY A 68 4.61 -20.20 -20.83
C GLY A 68 5.78 -19.64 -20.03
N GLU A 69 6.88 -19.33 -20.72
CA GLU A 69 8.06 -18.70 -20.14
C GLU A 69 7.75 -17.31 -19.58
N LEU A 70 6.96 -16.50 -20.30
CA LEU A 70 6.52 -15.18 -19.82
C LEU A 70 5.73 -15.26 -18.51
N VAL A 71 4.81 -16.22 -18.42
CA VAL A 71 3.98 -16.43 -17.22
C VAL A 71 4.83 -16.93 -16.05
N ALA A 72 5.74 -17.87 -16.30
CA ALA A 72 6.68 -18.36 -15.29
C ALA A 72 7.58 -17.24 -14.76
N LEU A 73 8.09 -16.39 -15.66
CA LEU A 73 8.88 -15.21 -15.33
C LEU A 73 8.11 -14.23 -14.46
N GLY A 74 6.86 -13.92 -14.82
CA GLY A 74 6.00 -13.01 -14.06
C GLY A 74 5.70 -13.52 -12.64
N LEU A 75 5.45 -14.82 -12.47
CA LEU A 75 5.23 -15.42 -11.16
C LEU A 75 6.48 -15.43 -10.29
N ARG A 76 7.66 -15.62 -10.90
CA ARG A 76 8.95 -15.53 -10.19
C ARG A 76 9.18 -14.12 -9.63
N TYR A 77 9.01 -13.08 -10.46
CA TYR A 77 9.16 -11.70 -9.99
C TYR A 77 8.13 -11.30 -8.94
N LEU A 78 6.91 -11.84 -9.02
CA LEU A 78 5.92 -11.64 -7.96
C LEU A 78 6.42 -12.19 -6.61
N SER A 79 6.98 -13.39 -6.61
CA SER A 79 7.54 -14.01 -5.39
C SER A 79 8.75 -13.24 -4.84
N GLU A 80 9.64 -12.75 -5.71
CA GLU A 80 10.78 -11.92 -5.31
C GLU A 80 10.33 -10.58 -4.69
N ALA A 81 9.30 -9.95 -5.26
CA ALA A 81 8.74 -8.71 -4.75
C ALA A 81 8.09 -8.90 -3.37
N GLU A 82 7.31 -9.98 -3.18
CA GLU A 82 6.72 -10.33 -1.88
C GLU A 82 7.80 -10.54 -0.81
N SER A 83 8.91 -11.18 -1.18
CA SER A 83 10.05 -11.41 -0.29
C SER A 83 10.79 -10.11 0.07
N THR A 84 10.91 -9.18 -0.88
CA THR A 84 11.56 -7.88 -0.67
C THR A 84 10.71 -6.95 0.22
N VAL A 85 9.40 -6.95 0.02
CA VAL A 85 8.45 -6.19 0.86
C VAL A 85 8.39 -6.76 2.28
N GLY A 86 8.50 -8.08 2.44
CA GLY A 86 8.62 -8.73 3.75
C GLY A 86 9.91 -8.41 4.51
N ALA A 87 10.97 -7.98 3.81
CA ALA A 87 12.27 -7.63 4.38
C ALA A 87 12.43 -6.15 4.75
N ALA A 88 11.55 -5.27 4.26
CA ALA A 88 11.51 -3.88 4.68
C ALA A 88 10.77 -3.77 6.01
N PRO A 89 11.43 -3.43 7.15
CA PRO A 89 10.69 -3.08 8.34
C PRO A 89 9.83 -1.86 8.01
N ILE A 90 8.52 -2.05 8.01
CA ILE A 90 7.56 -0.94 8.04
C ILE A 90 7.91 -0.19 9.33
N GLY A 91 8.59 0.94 9.20
CA GLY A 91 9.36 1.61 10.25
C GLY A 91 8.78 1.47 11.66
N VAL A 92 9.33 0.52 12.42
CA VAL A 92 9.32 0.58 13.88
C VAL A 92 10.55 1.40 14.23
N ASP A 93 10.34 2.69 14.50
CA ASP A 93 11.35 3.57 15.08
C ASP A 93 11.63 3.12 16.52
N PRO A 94 12.83 2.58 16.84
CA PRO A 94 13.23 2.36 18.22
C PRO A 94 13.54 3.72 18.85
N GLY A 95 12.53 4.33 19.48
CA GLY A 95 12.69 5.60 20.19
C GLY A 95 13.86 5.54 21.18
N PRO A 96 14.63 6.63 21.33
CA PRO A 96 15.85 6.61 22.11
C PRO A 96 15.55 6.45 23.60
N ASP A 97 16.10 5.40 24.20
CA ASP A 97 16.23 5.23 25.63
C ASP A 97 17.05 6.40 26.21
N GLY A 98 16.36 7.37 26.80
CA GLY A 98 16.95 8.52 27.47
C GLY A 98 17.04 8.31 28.98
N SER A 99 18.16 7.75 29.44
CA SER A 99 18.64 7.96 30.81
C SER A 99 19.26 9.37 30.91
N GLY A 100 18.99 10.09 32.00
CA GLY A 100 19.59 11.39 32.32
C GLY A 100 18.62 12.37 32.95
#